data_AF-A0A7V1RCE0-F1
#
_entry.id   AF-A0A7V1RCE0-F1
#
_cell.length_a   1.000
_cell.length_b   1.000
_cell.length_c   1.000
_cell.angle_alpha   90.00
_cell.angle_beta   90.00
_cell.angle_gamma   90.00
#
_symmetry.space_group_name_H-M   'P 1'
#
loop_
_entity.id
_entity.type
_entity.pdbx_description
1 polymer ?
#
loop_
_entity_poly.entity_id
_entity_poly.type
_entity_poly.pdbx_seq_one_letter_code
_entity_poly.pdbx_strand_id
1 'polypeptide(L)'
;MTSTTLRVPFQAWGSSACALAKAGYATLDALRNATEEDLALVPGISPIKARHIVQHLQQLPVLPQAPAPDAGVRAALLRARNAAQRLLESDRAEDLEKPLLRQLQKVVALAAALPEPPAGQADTGEDLARRIAGTVEALIHGVPGRKRQERTAEDLRAWRKGLKRMGGGG
;
A
#
# COMPACT_ATOMS: atom_id res chain seq x y z
N MET A 1 16.30 -0.10 3.39
CA MET A 1 15.93 -1.30 2.61
C MET A 1 14.70 -1.93 3.25
N THR A 2 13.49 -1.56 2.83
CA THR A 2 12.24 -2.10 3.40
C THR A 2 11.67 -3.16 2.45
N SER A 3 11.99 -4.41 2.75
CA SER A 3 11.50 -5.58 2.02
C SER A 3 9.99 -5.71 2.18
N THR A 4 9.24 -5.54 1.09
CA THR A 4 7.80 -5.80 1.01
C THR A 4 7.55 -7.27 1.34
N THR A 5 7.09 -7.55 2.56
CA THR A 5 6.69 -8.90 2.98
C THR A 5 5.39 -9.28 2.29
N LEU A 6 5.49 -10.13 1.27
CA LEU A 6 4.36 -10.75 0.59
C LEU A 6 3.57 -11.61 1.58
N ARG A 7 2.45 -11.09 2.09
CA ARG A 7 1.46 -11.84 2.88
C ARG A 7 0.57 -12.68 1.93
N VAL A 8 1.16 -13.66 1.27
CA VAL A 8 0.41 -14.71 0.57
C VAL A 8 0.07 -15.77 1.62
N PRO A 9 -1.18 -16.27 1.73
CA PRO A 9 -1.53 -17.32 2.66
C PRO A 9 -0.67 -18.58 2.40
N PHE A 10 0.33 -18.78 3.25
CA PHE A 10 1.42 -19.75 3.14
C PHE A 10 1.01 -21.18 3.50
N GLN A 11 -0.28 -21.54 3.40
CA GLN A 11 -0.81 -22.79 3.93
C GLN A 11 -0.73 -23.99 2.96
N ALA A 12 -0.22 -23.81 1.74
CA ALA A 12 -0.14 -24.90 0.76
C ALA A 12 1.21 -25.01 0.04
N TRP A 13 2.25 -24.30 0.50
CA TRP A 13 3.57 -24.39 -0.11
C TRP A 13 4.40 -25.39 0.69
N GLY A 14 4.88 -26.45 0.03
CA GLY A 14 5.63 -27.53 0.67
C GLY A 14 6.86 -27.06 1.46
N SER A 15 7.47 -27.99 2.21
CA SER A 15 8.63 -27.75 3.10
C SER A 15 9.72 -26.82 2.55
N SER A 16 9.96 -26.87 1.23
CA SER A 16 10.92 -26.02 0.51
C SER A 16 10.65 -24.51 0.64
N ALA A 17 9.39 -24.06 0.62
CA ALA A 17 9.07 -22.63 0.72
C ALA A 17 9.37 -22.07 2.11
N CYS A 18 9.08 -22.86 3.15
CA CYS A 18 9.40 -22.49 4.52
C CYS A 18 10.92 -22.42 4.73
N ALA A 19 11.67 -23.33 4.09
CA ALA A 19 13.14 -23.31 4.11
C ALA A 19 13.70 -22.05 3.44
N LEU A 20 13.18 -21.66 2.26
CA LEU A 20 13.57 -20.42 1.57
C LEU A 20 13.30 -19.18 2.42
N ALA A 21 12.11 -19.08 3.03
CA ALA A 21 11.77 -17.95 3.88
C ALA A 21 12.69 -17.85 5.11
N LYS A 22 13.02 -18.99 5.74
CA LYS A 22 13.97 -19.05 6.87
C LYS A 22 15.40 -18.69 6.47
N ALA A 23 15.80 -18.97 5.23
CA ALA A 23 17.09 -18.60 4.67
C ALA A 23 17.15 -17.12 4.22
N GLY A 24 16.09 -16.33 4.40
CA GLY A 24 16.04 -14.91 4.05
C GLY A 24 15.44 -14.61 2.67
N TYR A 25 15.08 -15.63 1.88
CA TYR A 25 14.44 -15.48 0.57
C TYR A 25 12.92 -15.35 0.66
N ALA A 26 12.44 -14.48 1.56
CA ALA A 26 11.02 -14.28 1.79
C ALA A 26 10.33 -13.38 0.72
N THR A 27 11.11 -12.76 -0.17
CA THR A 27 10.61 -11.86 -1.22
C THR A 27 11.01 -12.33 -2.61
N LEU A 28 10.19 -11.98 -3.60
CA LEU A 28 10.41 -12.37 -4.99
C LEU A 28 11.68 -11.71 -5.57
N ASP A 29 12.02 -10.50 -5.13
CA ASP A 29 13.27 -9.83 -5.49
C ASP A 29 14.50 -10.55 -4.90
N ALA A 30 14.43 -11.00 -3.64
CA ALA A 30 15.50 -11.78 -3.04
C ALA A 30 15.73 -13.09 -3.80
N LEU A 31 14.65 -13.76 -4.22
CA LEU A 31 14.72 -14.98 -5.02
C LEU A 31 15.29 -14.73 -6.44
N ARG A 32 14.97 -13.58 -7.07
CA ARG A 32 15.48 -13.21 -8.40
C ARG A 32 16.97 -12.89 -8.39
N ASN A 33 17.49 -12.37 -7.28
CA ASN A 33 18.90 -12.05 -7.12
C ASN A 33 19.74 -13.24 -6.63
N ALA A 34 19.10 -14.33 -6.20
CA ALA A 34 19.78 -15.53 -5.71
C ALA A 34 20.34 -16.36 -6.88
N THR A 35 21.55 -16.89 -6.72
CA THR A 35 22.12 -17.85 -7.68
C THR A 35 21.59 -19.26 -7.42
N GLU A 36 21.72 -20.16 -8.40
CA GLU A 36 21.39 -21.58 -8.21
C GLU A 36 22.18 -22.20 -7.04
N GLU A 37 23.44 -21.82 -6.90
CA GLU A 37 24.34 -22.27 -5.84
C GLU A 37 23.83 -21.83 -4.46
N ASP A 38 23.43 -20.56 -4.33
CA ASP A 38 22.88 -20.03 -3.07
C ASP A 38 21.61 -20.76 -2.64
N LEU A 39 20.73 -21.06 -3.59
CA LEU A 39 19.48 -21.78 -3.32
C LEU A 39 19.72 -23.25 -2.97
N ALA A 40 20.76 -23.86 -3.54
CA ALA A 40 21.15 -25.24 -3.22
C ALA A 40 21.77 -25.39 -1.82
N LEU A 41 22.30 -24.31 -1.22
CA LEU A 41 22.77 -24.29 0.17
C LEU A 41 21.61 -24.34 1.18
N VAL A 42 20.38 -24.07 0.76
CA VAL A 42 19.20 -24.07 1.65
C VAL A 42 18.80 -25.51 2.00
N PRO A 43 18.73 -25.87 3.30
CA PRO A 43 18.37 -27.23 3.72
C PRO A 43 17.02 -27.69 3.14
N GLY A 44 17.03 -28.85 2.47
CA GLY A 44 15.83 -29.44 1.86
C GLY A 44 15.58 -29.03 0.41
N ILE A 45 16.44 -28.19 -0.18
CA ILE A 45 16.41 -27.83 -1.60
C ILE A 45 17.54 -28.57 -2.31
N SER A 46 17.19 -29.45 -3.24
CA SER A 46 18.17 -30.10 -4.10
C SER A 46 18.61 -29.15 -5.22
N PRO A 47 19.80 -29.32 -5.81
CA PRO A 47 20.27 -28.51 -6.95
C PRO A 47 19.27 -28.51 -8.12
N ILE A 48 18.63 -29.66 -8.38
CA ILE A 48 17.58 -29.79 -9.41
C ILE A 48 16.39 -28.86 -9.12
N LYS A 49 15.95 -28.76 -7.86
CA LYS A 49 14.87 -27.85 -7.47
C LYS A 49 15.31 -26.39 -7.56
N ALA A 50 16.53 -26.07 -7.15
CA ALA A 50 17.09 -24.73 -7.26
C ALA A 50 17.07 -24.24 -8.72
N ARG A 51 17.55 -25.07 -9.65
CA ARG A 51 17.51 -24.80 -11.08
C ARG A 51 16.09 -24.55 -11.61
N HIS A 52 15.13 -25.40 -11.22
CA HIS A 52 13.72 -25.21 -11.60
C HIS A 52 13.14 -23.90 -11.05
N ILE A 53 13.49 -23.50 -9.84
CA ILE A 53 13.04 -22.23 -9.24
C ILE A 53 13.57 -21.06 -10.07
N VAL A 54 14.88 -21.03 -10.35
CA VAL A 54 15.51 -19.96 -11.16
C VAL A 54 14.87 -19.89 -12.54
N GLN A 55 14.72 -21.03 -13.22
CA GLN A 55 14.08 -21.09 -14.54
C GLN A 55 12.64 -20.58 -14.51
N HIS A 56 11.86 -20.95 -13.48
CA HIS A 56 10.49 -20.50 -13.35
C HIS A 56 10.40 -18.99 -13.07
N LEU A 57 11.31 -18.44 -12.27
CA LEU A 57 11.37 -17.00 -11.99
C LEU A 57 11.69 -16.17 -13.24
N GLN A 58 12.50 -16.71 -14.16
CA GLN A 58 12.80 -16.09 -15.46
C GLN A 58 11.59 -16.07 -16.41
N GLN A 59 10.67 -17.03 -16.28
CA GLN A 59 9.44 -17.08 -17.06
C GLN A 59 8.34 -16.16 -16.52
N LEU A 60 8.42 -15.78 -15.24
CA LEU A 60 7.43 -14.88 -14.64
C LEU A 60 7.63 -13.47 -15.19
N PRO A 61 6.60 -12.87 -15.83
CA PRO A 61 6.69 -11.49 -16.28
C PRO A 61 7.06 -10.61 -15.08
N VAL A 62 8.05 -9.74 -15.29
CA VAL A 62 8.36 -8.68 -14.34
C VAL A 62 7.17 -7.75 -14.35
N LEU A 63 6.22 -7.99 -13.44
CA LEU A 63 5.18 -7.01 -13.18
C LEU A 63 5.91 -5.72 -12.79
N PRO A 64 5.65 -4.59 -13.49
CA PRO A 64 6.23 -3.33 -13.10
C PRO A 64 5.87 -3.12 -11.62
N GLN A 65 6.88 -3.04 -10.76
CA GLN A 65 6.64 -2.64 -9.38
C GLN A 65 6.00 -1.27 -9.48
N ALA A 66 4.74 -1.17 -9.07
CA ALA A 66 4.05 0.11 -9.01
C ALA A 66 4.99 1.08 -8.29
N PRO A 67 5.33 2.22 -8.91
CA PRO A 67 6.25 3.17 -8.29
C PRO A 67 5.73 3.45 -6.89
N ALA A 68 6.59 3.24 -5.90
CA ALA A 68 6.22 3.50 -4.51
C ALA A 68 5.71 4.95 -4.44
N PRO A 69 4.54 5.20 -3.82
CA PRO A 69 4.03 6.55 -3.73
C PRO A 69 5.06 7.41 -3.00
N ASP A 70 5.33 8.57 -3.61
CA ASP A 70 6.19 9.65 -3.12
C ASP A 70 5.98 9.88 -1.62
N ALA A 71 7.06 10.18 -0.86
CA ALA A 71 6.93 10.27 0.59
C ALA A 71 6.05 11.46 1.02
N GLY A 72 5.95 12.52 0.21
CA GLY A 72 5.02 13.62 0.42
C GLY A 72 3.56 13.17 0.29
N VAL A 73 3.22 12.45 -0.79
CA VAL A 73 1.89 11.82 -0.97
C VAL A 73 1.55 10.92 0.22
N ARG A 74 2.53 10.14 0.68
CA ARG A 74 2.36 9.20 1.78
C ARG A 74 2.15 9.89 3.13
N ALA A 75 2.99 10.85 3.48
CA ALA A 75 2.90 11.60 4.73
C ALA A 75 1.53 12.29 4.86
N ALA A 76 1.05 12.87 3.78
CA ALA A 76 -0.24 13.53 3.78
C ALA A 76 -1.42 12.53 3.73
N LEU A 77 -1.24 11.34 3.15
CA LEU A 77 -2.19 10.23 3.31
C LEU A 77 -2.33 9.77 4.75
N LEU A 78 -1.22 9.69 5.49
CA LEU A 78 -1.24 9.39 6.92
C LEU A 78 -1.93 10.49 7.72
N ARG A 79 -1.68 11.78 7.40
CA ARG A 79 -2.41 12.90 8.02
C ARG A 79 -3.92 12.81 7.74
N ALA A 80 -4.30 12.58 6.49
CA ALA A 80 -5.69 12.43 6.10
C ALA A 80 -6.36 11.24 6.79
N ARG A 81 -5.66 10.11 6.93
CA ARG A 81 -6.10 8.95 7.71
C ARG A 81 -6.34 9.32 9.17
N ASN A 82 -5.37 9.95 9.83
CA ASN A 82 -5.47 10.31 11.24
C ASN A 82 -6.62 11.29 11.47
N ALA A 83 -6.79 12.29 10.60
CA ALA A 83 -7.90 13.23 10.65
C ALA A 83 -9.26 12.53 10.43
N ALA A 84 -9.34 11.62 9.45
CA ALA A 84 -10.55 10.85 9.18
C ALA A 84 -10.91 9.92 10.35
N GLN A 85 -9.90 9.29 10.97
CA GLN A 85 -10.10 8.42 12.13
C GLN A 85 -10.60 9.20 13.34
N ARG A 86 -9.99 10.36 13.65
CA ARG A 86 -10.48 11.26 14.71
C ARG A 86 -11.92 11.71 14.48
N LEU A 87 -12.30 11.97 13.23
CA LEU A 87 -13.66 12.36 12.88
C LEU A 87 -14.64 11.18 13.07
N LEU A 88 -14.24 9.97 12.69
CA LEU A 88 -15.04 8.75 12.87
C LEU A 88 -15.19 8.34 14.34
N GLU A 89 -14.20 8.64 15.17
CA GLU A 89 -14.22 8.38 16.62
C GLU A 89 -14.93 9.49 17.42
N SER A 90 -15.30 10.60 16.78
CA SER A 90 -16.02 11.71 17.42
C SER A 90 -17.52 11.47 17.43
N ASP A 91 -18.22 12.05 18.42
CA ASP A 91 -19.69 12.00 18.52
C ASP A 91 -20.39 12.59 17.26
N ARG A 92 -19.68 13.39 16.48
CA ARG A 92 -20.16 13.99 15.22
C ARG A 92 -20.20 13.02 14.05
N ALA A 93 -19.69 11.80 14.20
CA ALA A 93 -19.71 10.80 13.14
C ALA A 93 -21.14 10.45 12.72
N GLU A 94 -22.10 10.56 13.64
CA GLU A 94 -23.53 10.30 13.39
C GLU A 94 -24.17 11.35 12.47
N ASP A 95 -23.65 12.58 12.49
CA ASP A 95 -24.12 13.71 11.66
C ASP A 95 -23.58 13.68 10.23
N LEU A 96 -22.68 12.74 9.92
CA LEU A 96 -22.08 12.61 8.60
C LEU A 96 -22.96 11.79 7.67
N GLU A 97 -23.14 12.30 6.46
CA GLU A 97 -23.86 11.59 5.41
C GLU A 97 -23.15 10.28 5.04
N LYS A 98 -23.94 9.20 4.85
CA LYS A 98 -23.44 7.85 4.52
C LYS A 98 -22.42 7.82 3.36
N PRO A 99 -22.57 8.60 2.27
CA PRO A 99 -21.58 8.66 1.20
C PRO A 99 -20.22 9.17 1.65
N LEU A 100 -20.17 10.18 2.53
CA LEU A 100 -18.94 10.77 3.05
C LEU A 100 -18.22 9.79 3.99
N LEU A 101 -18.95 9.19 4.94
CA LEU A 101 -18.44 8.13 5.81
C LEU A 101 -17.78 7.00 5.01
N ARG A 102 -18.45 6.53 3.95
CA ARG A 102 -17.91 5.48 3.06
C ARG A 102 -16.63 5.92 2.35
N GLN A 103 -16.46 7.19 2.00
CA GLN A 103 -15.20 7.66 1.40
C GLN A 103 -14.10 7.79 2.43
N LEU A 104 -14.39 8.31 3.63
CA LEU A 104 -13.42 8.41 4.72
C LEU A 104 -12.86 7.03 5.10
N GLN A 105 -13.73 6.04 5.27
CA GLN A 105 -13.31 4.65 5.51
C GLN A 105 -12.41 4.10 4.40
N LYS A 106 -12.68 4.45 3.13
CA LYS A 106 -11.85 4.03 1.99
C LYS A 106 -10.49 4.72 1.98
N VAL A 107 -10.41 5.99 2.38
CA VAL A 107 -9.14 6.72 2.53
C VAL A 107 -8.31 6.07 3.64
N VAL A 108 -8.92 5.76 4.78
CA VAL A 108 -8.25 5.06 5.90
C VAL A 108 -7.72 3.70 5.45
N ALA A 109 -8.55 2.90 4.78
CA ALA A 109 -8.14 1.58 4.28
C ALA A 109 -7.01 1.67 3.24
N LEU A 110 -7.07 2.67 2.35
CA LEU A 110 -6.02 2.88 1.35
C LEU A 110 -4.69 3.26 2.01
N ALA A 111 -4.72 4.17 2.99
CA ALA A 111 -3.53 4.59 3.73
C ALA A 111 -2.93 3.45 4.56
N ALA A 112 -3.75 2.58 5.13
CA ALA A 112 -3.29 1.41 5.90
C ALA A 112 -2.62 0.33 5.02
N ALA A 113 -2.94 0.29 3.73
CA ALA A 113 -2.32 -0.64 2.77
C ALA A 113 -0.95 -0.16 2.26
N LEU A 114 -0.54 1.06 2.60
CA LEU A 114 0.76 1.59 2.17
C LEU A 114 1.88 1.09 3.09
N PRO A 115 3.02 0.63 2.55
CA PRO A 115 4.20 0.32 3.35
C PRO A 115 4.74 1.59 4.05
N GLU A 116 5.65 1.46 5.01
CA GLU A 116 6.33 2.62 5.65
C GLU A 116 7.35 3.25 4.66
N PRO A 117 7.55 4.58 4.67
CA PRO A 117 8.46 5.24 3.74
C PRO A 117 9.94 4.97 4.07
N PRO A 118 10.79 4.70 3.07
CA PRO A 118 12.22 4.91 3.24
C PRO A 118 12.49 6.42 3.35
N ALA A 119 13.40 6.82 4.24
CA ALA A 119 13.72 8.22 4.46
C ALA A 119 14.31 8.88 3.19
N GLY A 120 13.79 10.05 2.79
CA GLY A 120 14.54 10.99 1.93
C GLY A 120 14.06 11.27 0.50
N GLN A 121 12.78 11.10 0.12
CA GLN A 121 12.28 11.52 -1.20
C GLN A 121 10.97 12.30 -1.11
N ALA A 122 10.93 13.53 -1.64
CA ALA A 122 9.72 14.32 -1.82
C ALA A 122 9.82 15.09 -3.14
N ASP A 123 8.72 15.19 -3.90
CA ASP A 123 8.20 16.53 -4.27
C ASP A 123 6.91 16.54 -5.11
N THR A 124 6.44 15.46 -5.74
CA THR A 124 5.39 15.61 -6.78
C THR A 124 3.92 15.42 -6.35
N GLY A 125 3.61 15.25 -5.06
CA GLY A 125 2.20 15.10 -4.64
C GLY A 125 1.84 15.68 -3.29
N GLU A 126 2.67 16.58 -2.76
CA GLU A 126 2.43 17.22 -1.48
C GLU A 126 1.21 18.16 -1.51
N ASP A 127 1.01 18.93 -2.58
CA ASP A 127 -0.09 19.90 -2.66
C ASP A 127 -1.47 19.27 -2.67
N LEU A 128 -1.64 18.20 -3.46
CA LEU A 128 -2.90 17.47 -3.54
C LEU A 128 -3.25 16.85 -2.19
N ALA A 129 -2.23 16.36 -1.50
CA ALA A 129 -2.41 15.67 -0.25
C ALA A 129 -2.56 16.65 0.95
N ARG A 130 -1.91 17.83 0.92
CA ARG A 130 -2.21 18.96 1.82
C ARG A 130 -3.66 19.42 1.67
N ARG A 131 -4.18 19.51 0.45
CA ARG A 131 -5.60 19.87 0.20
C ARG A 131 -6.56 18.87 0.84
N ILE A 132 -6.26 17.58 0.79
CA ILE A 132 -7.10 16.54 1.39
C ILE A 132 -7.06 16.62 2.90
N ALA A 133 -5.87 16.70 3.49
CA ALA A 133 -5.70 16.86 4.93
C ALA A 133 -6.48 18.08 5.42
N GLY A 134 -6.32 19.24 4.76
CA GLY A 134 -7.06 20.45 5.10
C GLY A 134 -8.57 20.33 4.91
N THR A 135 -9.04 19.59 3.91
CA THR A 135 -10.48 19.35 3.70
C THR A 135 -11.04 18.47 4.82
N VAL A 136 -10.34 17.42 5.22
CA VAL A 136 -10.77 16.53 6.32
C VAL A 136 -10.69 17.25 7.66
N GLU A 137 -9.65 18.04 7.92
CA GLU A 137 -9.53 18.87 9.11
C GLU A 137 -10.63 19.93 9.20
N ALA A 138 -11.03 20.54 8.08
CA ALA A 138 -12.15 21.48 8.06
C ALA A 138 -13.46 20.82 8.52
N LEU A 139 -13.68 19.52 8.25
CA LEU A 139 -14.84 18.77 8.74
C LEU A 139 -14.82 18.58 10.26
N ILE A 140 -13.63 18.52 10.88
CA ILE A 140 -13.49 18.41 12.33
C ILE A 140 -13.98 19.70 13.00
N HIS A 141 -13.68 20.86 12.42
CA HIS A 141 -14.07 22.16 12.99
C HIS A 141 -15.55 22.49 12.85
N GLY A 142 -16.26 21.86 11.92
CA GLY A 142 -17.72 21.96 11.82
C GLY A 142 -18.29 21.06 10.74
N VAL A 143 -19.42 20.41 11.05
CA VAL A 143 -20.13 19.57 10.09
C VAL A 143 -20.71 20.47 8.99
N PRO A 144 -20.20 20.41 7.76
CA PRO A 144 -20.71 21.30 6.73
C PRO A 144 -22.10 20.80 6.30
N GLY A 145 -22.92 21.70 5.77
CA GLY A 145 -24.24 21.33 5.26
C GLY A 145 -24.17 20.20 4.21
N ARG A 146 -25.24 19.41 4.11
CA ARG A 146 -25.36 18.23 3.23
C ARG A 146 -24.74 18.38 1.84
N LYS A 147 -25.01 19.50 1.15
CA LYS A 147 -24.49 19.80 -0.19
C LYS A 147 -22.96 19.91 -0.23
N ARG A 148 -22.34 20.46 0.83
CA ARG A 148 -20.88 20.53 0.95
C ARG A 148 -20.29 19.15 1.25
N GLN A 149 -20.93 18.35 2.10
CA GLN A 149 -20.48 16.97 2.36
C GLN A 149 -20.50 16.11 1.09
N GLU A 150 -21.53 16.25 0.27
CA GLU A 150 -21.63 15.55 -1.02
C GLU A 150 -20.50 15.94 -1.96
N ARG A 151 -20.22 17.23 -2.11
CA ARG A 151 -19.08 17.73 -2.90
C ARG A 151 -17.75 17.19 -2.38
N THR A 152 -17.52 17.20 -1.07
CA THR A 152 -16.31 16.61 -0.47
C THR A 152 -16.20 15.12 -0.76
N ALA A 153 -17.31 14.37 -0.74
CA ALA A 153 -17.30 12.95 -1.08
C ALA A 153 -16.97 12.70 -2.57
N GLU A 154 -17.43 13.57 -3.47
CA GLU A 154 -17.07 13.53 -4.89
C GLU A 154 -15.59 13.85 -5.13
N ASP A 155 -15.06 14.88 -4.45
CA ASP A 155 -13.66 15.26 -4.53
C ASP A 155 -12.75 14.11 -4.06
N LEU A 156 -13.07 13.48 -2.92
CA LEU A 156 -12.35 12.30 -2.42
C LEU A 156 -12.42 11.13 -3.41
N ARG A 157 -13.57 10.92 -4.06
CA ARG A 157 -13.75 9.87 -5.08
C ARG A 157 -12.90 10.15 -6.32
N ALA A 158 -12.90 11.37 -6.82
CA ALA A 158 -12.11 11.79 -7.98
C ALA A 158 -10.62 11.65 -7.71
N TRP A 159 -10.18 12.10 -6.54
CA TRP A 159 -8.81 11.96 -6.09
C TRP A 159 -8.34 10.50 -6.04
N ARG A 160 -9.12 9.62 -5.41
CA ARG A 160 -8.79 8.18 -5.33
C ARG A 160 -8.65 7.56 -6.72
N LYS A 161 -9.47 7.98 -7.69
CA LYS A 161 -9.32 7.55 -9.10
C LYS A 161 -8.01 8.06 -9.70
N GLY A 162 -7.63 9.31 -9.41
CA GLY A 162 -6.35 9.89 -9.81
C GLY A 162 -5.15 9.11 -9.28
N LEU A 163 -5.14 8.79 -7.97
CA LEU A 163 -4.09 7.95 -7.38
C LEU A 163 -3.98 6.58 -8.06
N LYS A 164 -5.12 5.92 -8.31
CA LYS A 164 -5.12 4.61 -8.98
C LYS A 164 -4.54 4.69 -10.39
N ARG A 165 -4.78 5.78 -11.11
CA ARG A 165 -4.18 6.00 -12.43
C ARG A 165 -2.68 6.23 -12.36
N MET A 166 -2.22 6.98 -11.35
CA MET A 166 -0.78 7.25 -11.17
C MET A 166 0.00 6.02 -10.67
N GLY A 167 -0.60 5.20 -9.80
CA GLY A 167 0.04 3.99 -9.27
C GLY A 167 -0.19 2.72 -10.08
N GLY A 168 -1.08 2.73 -11.08
CA GLY A 168 -1.52 1.54 -11.81
C GLY A 168 -1.54 1.68 -13.33
N GLY A 169 -0.89 2.72 -13.88
CA GLY A 169 -0.61 2.83 -15.31
C GLY A 169 0.65 2.05 -15.67
N GLY A 170 0.53 0.73 -15.71
CA GLY A 170 1.54 -0.21 -16.21
C GLY A 170 0.84 -1.30 -17.01
#